data_AF-A0A7L3IUW0-F1
#
_entry.id   AF-A0A7L3IUW0-F1
#
_cell.length_a   1.000
_cell.length_b   1.000
_cell.length_c   1.000
_cell.angle_alpha   90.00
_cell.angle_beta   90.00
_cell.angle_gamma   90.00
#
_symmetry.space_group_name_H-M   'P 1'
#
loop_
_entity.id
_entity.type
_entity.pdbx_description
1 polymer ?
#
loop_
_entity_poly.entity_id
_entity_poly.type
_entity_poly.pdbx_seq_one_letter_code
_entity_poly.pdbx_strand_id
1 'polypeptide(L)'
;MQYNPGWNGSSVNLLHVWAAGPGDSLHYVWSSIGAPAVLLVATQSPSSALRVNWTQLLSPSPAGAIWIDPPDSVVYSTAVVFTKLFEFSEAKPSGELFYPTYDLSEFSWDSLNHTLNHTALTAELRGVPSTDPGGGFSNGSLAFRVTAYEASGRAGRLPSLLHTADSSQLEFVLAGVAPRGNGSRFVLEVATVEEAGAVRRLRSERSIDDEYTPTIFEVSGVTWAGGDPAAPHRPTHPVPPQVLTLAAESQNGSSTLGFLQWKATAYGSRSPRREDGIWCRAQGLQAANWTLPVSSIVQAYFGESLDSTCTVSALNVSFGGEEGQVYQEKRYLSW
;
A
#
# COMPACT_ATOMS: atom_id res chain seq x y z
N MET A 1 15.33 -7.42 -10.41
CA MET A 1 15.33 -6.32 -9.42
C MET A 1 16.66 -5.61 -9.44
N GLN A 2 16.67 -4.28 -9.49
CA GLN A 2 17.88 -3.46 -9.50
C GLN A 2 17.74 -2.31 -8.49
N TYR A 3 18.67 -2.24 -7.54
CA TYR A 3 18.78 -1.12 -6.60
C TYR A 3 19.59 0.01 -7.23
N ASN A 4 19.04 1.23 -7.16
CA ASN A 4 19.63 2.47 -7.65
C ASN A 4 20.27 2.31 -9.05
N PRO A 5 19.48 1.97 -10.09
CA PRO A 5 19.98 1.73 -11.44
C PRO A 5 20.85 2.87 -11.96
N GLY A 6 22.13 2.60 -12.23
CA GLY A 6 23.07 3.60 -12.73
C GLY A 6 23.61 4.57 -11.67
N TRP A 7 23.41 4.30 -10.37
CA TRP A 7 23.87 5.14 -9.28
C TRP A 7 24.53 4.34 -8.15
N ASN A 8 25.69 4.82 -7.70
CA ASN A 8 26.47 4.14 -6.67
C ASN A 8 26.20 4.65 -5.23
N GLY A 9 25.41 5.71 -5.07
CA GLY A 9 25.09 6.23 -3.75
C GLY A 9 24.01 5.41 -3.04
N SER A 10 24.08 5.37 -1.72
CA SER A 10 23.13 4.66 -0.84
C SER A 10 22.31 5.60 0.04
N SER A 11 22.37 6.91 -0.19
CA SER A 11 21.67 7.94 0.58
C SER A 11 20.17 8.02 0.27
N VAL A 12 19.73 7.35 -0.80
CA VAL A 12 18.35 7.30 -1.25
C VAL A 12 18.04 5.89 -1.73
N ASN A 13 16.76 5.54 -1.77
CA ASN A 13 16.32 4.25 -2.26
C ASN A 13 15.41 4.39 -3.47
N LEU A 14 15.82 3.79 -4.58
CA LEU A 14 14.99 3.48 -5.75
C LEU A 14 15.24 2.02 -6.14
N LEU A 15 14.20 1.21 -6.14
CA LEU A 15 14.24 -0.19 -6.54
C LEU A 15 13.40 -0.37 -7.79
N HIS A 16 14.05 -0.80 -8.87
CA HIS A 16 13.39 -1.16 -10.11
C HIS A 16 13.14 -2.66 -10.16
N VAL A 17 11.87 -3.04 -10.21
CA VAL A 17 11.41 -4.40 -10.56
C VAL A 17 10.97 -4.35 -12.01
N TRP A 18 11.57 -5.22 -12.83
CA TRP A 18 11.25 -5.36 -14.24
C TRP A 18 10.78 -6.79 -14.48
N ALA A 19 9.54 -6.93 -14.93
CA ALA A 19 8.97 -8.20 -15.35
C ALA A 19 8.79 -8.16 -16.86
N ALA A 20 9.60 -8.94 -17.58
CA ALA A 20 9.56 -9.01 -19.03
C ALA A 20 8.69 -10.18 -19.48
N GLY A 21 7.68 -9.91 -20.29
CA GLY A 21 6.89 -10.91 -20.99
C GLY A 21 7.40 -11.12 -22.43
N PRO A 22 6.72 -11.96 -23.23
CA PRO A 22 7.11 -12.22 -24.62
C PRO A 22 6.96 -11.01 -25.56
N GLY A 23 6.06 -10.08 -25.26
CA GLY A 23 5.76 -8.92 -26.11
C GLY A 23 5.54 -7.61 -25.36
N ASP A 24 5.64 -7.64 -24.04
CA ASP A 24 5.36 -6.54 -23.13
C ASP A 24 6.33 -6.56 -21.95
N SER A 25 6.30 -5.50 -21.14
CA SER A 25 6.92 -5.55 -19.83
C SER A 25 6.23 -4.65 -18.83
N LEU A 26 6.42 -4.99 -17.54
CA LEU A 26 5.95 -4.22 -16.41
C LEU A 26 7.16 -3.67 -15.64
N HIS A 27 7.11 -2.38 -15.37
CA HIS A 27 8.08 -1.67 -14.56
C HIS A 27 7.42 -1.24 -13.24
N TYR A 28 7.91 -1.76 -12.12
CA TYR A 28 7.57 -1.24 -10.79
C TYR A 28 8.79 -0.50 -10.24
N VAL A 29 8.64 0.79 -9.99
CA VAL A 29 9.70 1.64 -9.45
C VAL A 29 9.30 2.04 -8.04
N TRP A 30 9.83 1.31 -7.06
CA TRP A 30 9.63 1.58 -5.64
C TRP A 30 10.66 2.60 -5.18
N SER A 31 10.26 3.56 -4.36
CA SER A 31 11.18 4.58 -3.86
C SER A 31 10.78 5.09 -2.49
N SER A 32 11.79 5.54 -1.73
CA SER A 32 11.63 6.33 -0.50
C SER A 32 12.22 7.74 -0.64
N ILE A 33 12.35 8.25 -1.87
CA ILE A 33 12.68 9.65 -2.14
C ILE A 33 11.39 10.46 -1.94
N GLY A 34 11.35 11.24 -0.86
CA GLY A 34 10.11 11.84 -0.36
C GLY A 34 9.26 10.79 0.36
N ALA A 35 7.94 10.86 0.17
CA ALA A 35 7.03 9.83 0.68
C ALA A 35 7.24 8.50 -0.06
N PRO A 36 7.16 7.34 0.62
CA PRO A 36 7.24 6.03 -0.03
C PRO A 36 6.20 5.90 -1.15
N ALA A 37 6.66 5.48 -2.31
CA ALA A 37 5.83 5.39 -3.49
C ALA A 37 6.23 4.23 -4.40
N VAL A 38 5.28 3.81 -5.23
CA VAL A 38 5.52 2.95 -6.37
C VAL A 38 4.94 3.60 -7.62
N LEU A 39 5.78 3.74 -8.64
CA LEU A 39 5.36 4.03 -10.00
C LEU A 39 5.24 2.70 -10.74
N LEU A 40 4.11 2.49 -11.43
CA LEU A 40 3.84 1.33 -12.26
C LEU A 40 3.72 1.79 -13.71
N VAL A 41 4.46 1.15 -14.61
CA VAL A 41 4.40 1.42 -16.05
C VAL A 41 4.30 0.11 -16.81
N ALA A 42 3.31 -0.01 -17.67
CA ALA A 42 3.15 -1.12 -18.59
C ALA A 42 3.54 -0.69 -20.01
N THR A 43 4.27 -1.56 -20.72
CA THR A 43 4.77 -1.28 -22.07
C THR A 43 4.47 -2.41 -23.03
N GLN A 44 4.35 -2.09 -24.31
CA GLN A 44 4.30 -3.06 -25.42
C GLN A 44 5.69 -3.31 -26.02
N SER A 45 6.69 -3.43 -25.14
CA SER A 45 8.04 -3.78 -25.54
C SER A 45 8.69 -4.65 -24.47
N PRO A 46 9.17 -5.86 -24.81
CA PRO A 46 9.89 -6.69 -23.86
C PRO A 46 11.31 -6.17 -23.59
N SER A 47 11.76 -5.14 -24.31
CA SER A 47 13.09 -4.54 -24.17
C SER A 47 13.04 -3.07 -23.73
N SER A 48 11.89 -2.58 -23.26
CA SER A 48 11.82 -1.23 -22.70
C SER A 48 12.68 -1.12 -21.44
N ALA A 49 13.30 0.04 -21.25
CA ALA A 49 14.24 0.28 -20.17
C ALA A 49 13.80 1.46 -19.31
N LEU A 50 13.96 1.33 -17.99
CA LEU A 50 13.87 2.47 -17.08
C LEU A 50 15.13 3.32 -17.23
N ARG A 51 14.95 4.62 -17.42
CA ARG A 51 16.01 5.61 -17.43
C ARG A 51 15.85 6.56 -16.26
N VAL A 52 16.96 6.88 -15.60
CA VAL A 52 16.99 7.75 -14.43
C VAL A 52 18.12 8.76 -14.58
N ASN A 53 17.76 10.05 -14.59
CA ASN A 53 18.70 11.15 -14.45
C ASN A 53 18.84 11.51 -12.97
N TRP A 54 19.82 10.91 -12.29
CA TRP A 54 20.00 11.05 -10.84
C TRP A 54 20.28 12.47 -10.37
N THR A 55 21.01 13.27 -11.15
CA THR A 55 21.30 14.67 -10.77
C THR A 55 20.04 15.52 -10.81
N GLN A 56 19.16 15.29 -11.80
CA GLN A 56 17.88 15.97 -11.90
C GLN A 56 16.87 15.44 -10.87
N LEU A 57 16.82 14.12 -10.64
CA LEU A 57 15.92 13.48 -9.67
C LEU A 57 16.12 14.01 -8.25
N LEU A 58 17.38 14.28 -7.87
CA LEU A 58 17.73 14.80 -6.55
C LEU A 58 17.79 16.33 -6.50
N SER A 59 17.41 17.01 -7.59
CA SER A 59 17.31 18.46 -7.64
C SER A 59 15.94 18.96 -7.13
N PRO A 60 15.80 20.28 -6.89
CA PRO A 60 14.49 20.88 -6.60
C PRO A 60 13.46 20.79 -7.75
N SER A 61 13.88 20.38 -8.95
CA SER A 61 13.03 20.30 -10.15
C SER A 61 13.16 18.92 -10.82
N PRO A 62 12.55 17.87 -10.25
CA PRO A 62 12.79 16.49 -10.69
C PRO A 62 12.00 16.10 -11.94
N ALA A 63 11.08 16.92 -12.43
CA ALA A 63 10.21 16.62 -13.57
C ALA A 63 11.01 16.15 -14.81
N GLY A 64 10.66 14.99 -15.34
CA GLY A 64 11.34 14.36 -16.48
C GLY A 64 12.62 13.59 -16.12
N ALA A 65 12.99 13.49 -14.84
CA ALA A 65 14.18 12.73 -14.43
C ALA A 65 13.99 11.21 -14.51
N ILE A 66 12.75 10.71 -14.57
CA ILE A 66 12.44 9.29 -14.73
C ILE A 66 11.59 9.13 -15.99
N TRP A 67 11.99 8.22 -16.88
CA TRP A 67 11.21 7.88 -18.06
C TRP A 67 11.46 6.43 -18.50
N ILE A 68 10.56 5.93 -19.35
CA ILE A 68 10.72 4.66 -20.04
C ILE A 68 11.22 4.92 -21.47
N ASP A 69 12.16 4.10 -21.92
CA ASP A 69 12.75 4.16 -23.25
C ASP A 69 12.46 2.84 -24.00
N PRO A 70 11.84 2.88 -25.20
CA PRO A 70 11.36 4.07 -25.90
C PRO A 70 9.99 4.54 -25.36
N PRO A 71 9.69 5.86 -25.31
CA PRO A 71 8.48 6.39 -24.67
C PRO A 71 7.15 5.96 -25.32
N ASP A 72 7.16 5.73 -26.64
CA ASP A 72 6.00 5.29 -27.42
C ASP A 72 5.57 3.85 -27.13
N SER A 73 6.41 3.08 -26.42
CA SER A 73 6.04 1.75 -25.94
C SER A 73 5.11 1.77 -24.72
N VAL A 74 5.00 2.89 -24.00
CA VAL A 74 4.19 2.99 -22.78
C VAL A 74 2.70 2.98 -23.13
N VAL A 75 1.96 2.04 -22.54
CA VAL A 75 0.51 1.91 -22.76
C VAL A 75 -0.34 2.25 -21.53
N TYR A 76 0.27 2.20 -20.35
CA TYR A 76 -0.39 2.59 -19.11
C TYR A 76 0.64 3.00 -18.07
N SER A 77 0.34 4.06 -17.32
CA SER A 77 1.18 4.53 -16.23
C SER A 77 0.34 5.00 -15.05
N THR A 78 0.80 4.71 -13.83
CA THR A 78 0.11 5.07 -12.60
C THR A 78 1.07 5.09 -11.41
N ALA A 79 0.71 5.76 -10.32
CA ALA A 79 1.48 5.68 -9.08
C ALA A 79 0.59 5.50 -7.85
N VAL A 80 1.17 4.90 -6.82
CA VAL A 80 0.62 4.81 -5.46
C VAL A 80 1.62 5.43 -4.50
N VAL A 81 1.16 6.28 -3.59
CA VAL A 81 1.98 7.02 -2.62
C VAL A 81 1.40 6.83 -1.23
N PHE A 82 2.26 6.48 -0.27
CA PHE A 82 1.91 6.39 1.14
C PHE A 82 2.32 7.69 1.82
N THR A 83 1.35 8.57 2.06
CA THR A 83 1.63 9.96 2.44
C THR A 83 1.72 10.14 3.95
N LYS A 84 0.76 9.58 4.70
CA LYS A 84 0.61 9.84 6.14
C LYS A 84 0.24 8.59 6.90
N LEU A 85 0.77 8.50 8.12
CA LEU A 85 0.26 7.61 9.16
C LEU A 85 -0.41 8.47 10.24
N PHE A 86 -1.72 8.35 10.37
CA PHE A 86 -2.46 8.93 11.48
C PHE A 86 -2.50 7.96 12.66
N GLU A 87 -2.49 8.52 13.85
CA GLU A 87 -2.79 7.80 15.08
C GLU A 87 -3.94 8.53 15.77
N PHE A 88 -4.91 7.78 16.26
CA PHE A 88 -6.04 8.33 16.99
C PHE A 88 -6.50 7.39 18.11
N SER A 89 -7.14 7.92 19.13
CA SER A 89 -7.80 7.14 20.18
C SER A 89 -9.26 7.56 20.32
N GLU A 90 -10.10 6.66 20.83
CA GLU A 90 -11.45 7.04 21.24
C GLU A 90 -11.41 7.62 22.67
N ALA A 91 -11.71 8.90 22.80
CA ALA A 91 -11.90 9.54 24.10
C ALA A 91 -13.41 9.66 24.35
N LYS A 92 -14.01 8.72 25.08
CA LYS A 92 -15.42 8.86 25.51
C LYS A 92 -15.50 9.97 26.59
N PRO A 93 -16.47 10.92 26.51
CA PRO A 93 -17.57 11.07 25.55
C PRO A 93 -17.24 11.96 24.32
N SER A 94 -16.00 12.45 24.22
CA SER A 94 -15.52 13.49 23.31
C SER A 94 -15.31 13.07 21.84
N GLY A 95 -15.41 11.79 21.50
CA GLY A 95 -15.23 11.29 20.13
C GLY A 95 -13.79 10.86 19.82
N GLU A 96 -13.39 10.92 18.55
CA GLU A 96 -12.05 10.55 18.11
C GLU A 96 -11.05 11.68 18.38
N LEU A 97 -9.96 11.37 19.08
CA LEU A 97 -8.83 12.26 19.32
C LEU A 97 -7.68 11.87 18.39
N PHE A 98 -7.39 12.72 17.40
CA PHE A 98 -6.24 12.53 16.50
C PHE A 98 -4.97 13.14 17.11
N TYR A 99 -3.90 12.36 17.14
CA TYR A 99 -2.56 12.80 17.53
C TYR A 99 -1.84 13.46 16.33
N PRO A 100 -0.73 14.21 16.56
CA PRO A 100 0.06 14.80 15.48
C PRO A 100 0.44 13.78 14.41
N THR A 101 0.12 14.05 13.16
CA THR A 101 0.28 13.09 12.07
C THR A 101 1.75 12.80 11.79
N TYR A 102 2.06 11.55 11.43
CA TYR A 102 3.36 11.20 10.88
C TYR A 102 3.34 11.43 9.37
N ASP A 103 4.07 12.46 8.91
CA ASP A 103 4.31 12.67 7.48
C ASP A 103 5.42 11.72 7.01
N LEU A 104 5.08 10.79 6.11
CA LEU A 104 6.02 9.77 5.65
C LEU A 104 7.10 10.34 4.72
N SER A 105 6.95 11.58 4.23
CA SER A 105 8.01 12.29 3.51
C SER A 105 9.10 12.83 4.43
N GLU A 106 8.82 12.94 5.73
CA GLU A 106 9.78 13.37 6.76
C GLU A 106 10.50 12.19 7.43
N PHE A 107 10.34 10.97 6.90
CA PHE A 107 11.03 9.79 7.41
C PHE A 107 12.45 9.66 6.83
N SER A 108 13.36 9.18 7.67
CA SER A 108 14.65 8.66 7.23
C SER A 108 14.53 7.15 7.01
N TRP A 109 15.06 6.68 5.88
CA TRP A 109 14.91 5.30 5.43
C TRP A 109 16.28 4.61 5.37
N ASP A 110 16.36 3.42 5.96
CA ASP A 110 17.51 2.53 5.89
C ASP A 110 17.81 2.19 4.41
N SER A 111 19.08 1.97 4.07
CA SER A 111 19.46 1.58 2.70
C SER A 111 18.95 0.17 2.37
N LEU A 112 18.34 0.03 1.19
CA LEU A 112 17.90 -1.28 0.67
C LEU A 112 19.03 -2.27 0.44
N ASN A 113 20.29 -1.83 0.42
CA ASN A 113 21.43 -2.69 0.11
C ASN A 113 21.52 -3.91 1.04
N HIS A 114 21.02 -3.81 2.27
CA HIS A 114 21.03 -4.90 3.25
C HIS A 114 19.74 -5.73 3.29
N THR A 115 18.67 -5.26 2.64
CA THR A 115 17.35 -5.92 2.67
C THR A 115 16.97 -6.52 1.32
N LEU A 116 17.63 -6.12 0.23
CA LEU A 116 17.42 -6.67 -1.09
C LEU A 116 17.90 -8.13 -1.18
N ASN A 117 16.99 -9.01 -1.57
CA ASN A 117 17.25 -10.42 -1.81
C ASN A 117 16.85 -10.77 -3.25
N HIS A 118 17.84 -11.00 -4.10
CA HIS A 118 17.61 -11.33 -5.51
C HIS A 118 17.04 -12.73 -5.72
N THR A 119 17.28 -13.67 -4.80
CA THR A 119 16.77 -15.05 -4.91
C THR A 119 15.32 -15.14 -4.44
N ALA A 120 14.98 -14.46 -3.35
CA ALA A 120 13.61 -14.40 -2.85
C ALA A 120 12.76 -13.34 -3.55
N LEU A 121 13.37 -12.48 -4.36
CA LEU A 121 12.74 -11.32 -5.01
C LEU A 121 12.03 -10.42 -3.99
N THR A 122 12.72 -10.10 -2.90
CA THR A 122 12.19 -9.26 -1.81
C THR A 122 13.09 -8.07 -1.50
N ALA A 123 12.51 -6.99 -0.99
CA ALA A 123 13.23 -5.86 -0.41
C ALA A 123 12.41 -5.23 0.73
N GLU A 124 13.06 -4.55 1.67
CA GLU A 124 12.38 -3.89 2.80
C GLU A 124 12.89 -2.45 2.94
N LEU A 125 12.01 -1.48 2.68
CA LEU A 125 12.20 -0.08 3.01
C LEU A 125 11.79 0.12 4.47
N ARG A 126 12.76 0.21 5.38
CA ARG A 126 12.51 0.43 6.80
C ARG A 126 12.89 1.85 7.19
N GLY A 127 12.06 2.53 7.96
CA GLY A 127 12.29 3.92 8.32
C GLY A 127 11.76 4.32 9.68
N VAL A 128 12.22 5.49 10.11
CA VAL A 128 11.82 6.19 11.33
C VAL A 128 11.64 7.68 11.02
N PRO A 129 10.79 8.41 11.76
CA PRO A 129 10.70 9.87 11.62
C PRO A 129 12.08 10.52 11.79
N SER A 130 12.39 11.52 10.96
CA SER A 130 13.63 12.30 11.12
C SER A 130 13.63 13.10 12.43
N THR A 131 12.46 13.44 12.94
CA THR A 131 12.27 14.01 14.28
C THR A 131 11.21 13.21 15.05
N ASP A 132 11.54 12.79 16.26
CA ASP A 132 10.63 12.02 17.13
C ASP A 132 10.56 12.63 18.53
N PRO A 133 9.95 13.82 18.69
CA PRO A 133 9.89 14.50 19.98
C PRO A 133 9.11 13.71 21.05
N GLY A 134 8.17 12.85 20.63
CA GLY A 134 7.42 11.98 21.52
C GLY A 134 8.14 10.68 21.89
N GLY A 135 9.28 10.39 21.25
CA GLY A 135 10.06 9.15 21.47
C GLY A 135 9.32 7.87 21.07
N GLY A 136 8.24 7.96 20.29
CA GLY A 136 7.40 6.81 19.93
C GLY A 136 8.12 5.78 19.07
N PHE A 137 9.09 6.22 18.28
CA PHE A 137 9.90 5.42 17.37
C PHE A 137 11.26 5.03 17.95
N SER A 138 11.57 5.39 19.20
CA SER A 138 12.88 5.07 19.84
C SER A 138 13.27 3.59 19.73
N ASN A 139 12.30 2.68 19.83
CA ASN A 139 12.45 1.23 19.63
C ASN A 139 11.54 0.69 18.52
N GLY A 140 11.01 1.59 17.68
CA GLY A 140 10.00 1.30 16.69
C GLY A 140 10.47 1.57 15.26
N SER A 141 9.73 1.07 14.30
CA SER A 141 9.92 1.37 12.88
C SER A 141 8.65 1.19 12.09
N LEU A 142 8.60 1.89 10.98
CA LEU A 142 7.65 1.68 9.90
C LEU A 142 8.40 1.04 8.73
N ALA A 143 7.82 0.06 8.06
CA ALA A 143 8.44 -0.56 6.91
C ALA A 143 7.45 -0.88 5.80
N PHE A 144 7.97 -0.86 4.58
CA PHE A 144 7.31 -1.33 3.37
C PHE A 144 8.13 -2.48 2.79
N ARG A 145 7.57 -3.68 2.80
CA ARG A 145 8.19 -4.87 2.22
C ARG A 145 7.62 -5.14 0.86
N VAL A 146 8.50 -5.26 -0.12
CA VAL A 146 8.18 -5.51 -1.52
C VAL A 146 8.53 -6.95 -1.85
N THR A 147 7.62 -7.64 -2.53
CA THR A 147 7.86 -8.96 -3.13
C THR A 147 7.46 -8.91 -4.61
N ALA A 148 8.28 -9.48 -5.49
CA ALA A 148 7.90 -9.74 -6.88
C ALA A 148 7.74 -11.25 -7.11
N TYR A 149 7.00 -11.59 -8.16
CA TYR A 149 6.68 -12.98 -8.48
C TYR A 149 7.03 -13.27 -9.94
N GLU A 150 7.47 -14.50 -10.20
CA GLU A 150 7.82 -14.97 -11.55
C GLU A 150 6.74 -15.89 -12.14
N ALA A 151 5.77 -16.30 -11.32
CA ALA A 151 4.72 -17.24 -11.70
C ALA A 151 3.45 -17.01 -10.88
N SER A 152 2.38 -17.68 -11.27
CA SER A 152 1.13 -17.68 -10.51
C SER A 152 1.21 -18.54 -9.26
N GLY A 153 0.63 -18.07 -8.17
CA GLY A 153 0.68 -18.75 -6.88
C GLY A 153 -0.09 -18.03 -5.78
N ARG A 154 0.21 -18.41 -4.54
CA ARG A 154 -0.28 -17.75 -3.33
C ARG A 154 0.88 -17.35 -2.44
N ALA A 155 0.78 -16.17 -1.83
CA ALA A 155 1.77 -15.74 -0.85
C ALA A 155 1.84 -16.75 0.31
N GLY A 156 3.06 -17.16 0.67
CA GLY A 156 3.29 -18.12 1.76
C GLY A 156 2.95 -17.57 3.15
N ARG A 157 2.81 -16.25 3.28
CA ARG A 157 2.36 -15.57 4.49
C ARG A 157 0.89 -15.17 4.37
N LEU A 158 0.17 -15.17 5.50
CA LEU A 158 -1.16 -14.60 5.56
C LEU A 158 -1.12 -13.12 5.12
N PRO A 159 -2.14 -12.63 4.38
CA PRO A 159 -3.43 -13.28 4.11
C PRO A 159 -3.45 -14.17 2.84
N SER A 160 -2.29 -14.69 2.42
CA SER A 160 -2.13 -15.64 1.30
C SER A 160 -2.81 -15.17 0.02
N LEU A 161 -2.55 -13.91 -0.33
CA LEU A 161 -3.03 -13.29 -1.57
C LEU A 161 -2.59 -14.12 -2.77
N LEU A 162 -3.51 -14.24 -3.73
CA LEU A 162 -3.19 -14.75 -5.05
C LEU A 162 -2.28 -13.74 -5.76
N HIS A 163 -1.31 -14.25 -6.48
CA HIS A 163 -0.40 -13.44 -7.29
C HIS A 163 -0.14 -14.14 -8.62
N THR A 164 0.25 -13.34 -9.62
CA THR A 164 0.77 -13.78 -10.92
C THR A 164 2.17 -13.20 -11.14
N ALA A 165 2.80 -13.54 -12.27
CA ALA A 165 4.01 -12.86 -12.73
C ALA A 165 3.81 -11.35 -12.98
N ASP A 166 2.54 -10.93 -13.15
CA ASP A 166 2.12 -9.55 -13.39
C ASP A 166 1.83 -8.79 -12.09
N SER A 167 2.19 -9.37 -10.94
CA SER A 167 1.91 -8.83 -9.62
C SER A 167 3.19 -8.50 -8.87
N SER A 168 3.19 -7.38 -8.16
CA SER A 168 4.12 -7.12 -7.07
C SER A 168 3.30 -6.88 -5.80
N GLN A 169 3.71 -7.50 -4.70
CA GLN A 169 3.04 -7.38 -3.42
C GLN A 169 3.80 -6.43 -2.50
N LEU A 170 3.04 -5.63 -1.77
CA LEU A 170 3.50 -4.78 -0.69
C LEU A 170 2.95 -5.28 0.64
N GLU A 171 3.75 -5.24 1.69
CA GLU A 171 3.33 -5.38 3.09
C GLU A 171 3.75 -4.10 3.84
N PHE A 172 2.78 -3.42 4.45
CA PHE A 172 3.00 -2.32 5.39
C PHE A 172 3.20 -2.89 6.79
N VAL A 173 4.27 -2.49 7.48
CA VAL A 173 4.58 -2.97 8.83
C VAL A 173 4.83 -1.80 9.78
N LEU A 174 4.11 -1.79 10.90
CA LEU A 174 4.43 -0.95 12.06
C LEU A 174 4.88 -1.87 13.20
N ALA A 175 6.12 -1.72 13.64
CA ALA A 175 6.71 -2.62 14.64
C ALA A 175 7.38 -1.83 15.76
N GLY A 176 7.04 -2.12 17.01
CA GLY A 176 7.67 -1.55 18.19
C GLY A 176 7.33 -0.09 18.50
N VAL A 177 6.52 0.58 17.67
CA VAL A 177 6.15 1.99 17.88
C VAL A 177 5.28 2.10 19.13
N ALA A 178 5.71 2.91 20.09
CA ALA A 178 4.96 3.18 21.30
C ALA A 178 3.77 4.11 20.96
N PRO A 179 2.52 3.67 21.21
CA PRO A 179 1.36 4.52 21.00
C PRO A 179 1.32 5.65 22.02
N ARG A 180 0.79 6.78 21.56
CA ARG A 180 0.64 8.02 22.32
C ARG A 180 -0.58 8.00 23.24
N GLY A 181 -1.49 7.06 23.04
CA GLY A 181 -2.75 6.92 23.75
C GLY A 181 -3.06 5.51 24.20
N ASN A 182 -3.96 5.41 25.18
CA ASN A 182 -4.65 4.16 25.46
C ASN A 182 -5.67 3.89 24.33
N GLY A 183 -5.72 2.67 23.81
CA GLY A 183 -6.60 2.31 22.70
C GLY A 183 -6.24 3.00 21.38
N SER A 184 -4.98 3.41 21.18
CA SER A 184 -4.52 3.98 19.92
C SER A 184 -4.76 3.04 18.74
N ARG A 185 -5.29 3.61 17.66
CA ARG A 185 -5.52 3.01 16.36
C ARG A 185 -4.76 3.80 15.30
N PHE A 186 -4.48 3.14 14.19
CA PHE A 186 -3.70 3.72 13.11
C PHE A 186 -4.50 3.79 11.81
N VAL A 187 -4.23 4.82 11.01
CA VAL A 187 -4.78 4.97 9.66
C VAL A 187 -3.66 5.30 8.70
N LEU A 188 -3.54 4.52 7.63
CA LEU A 188 -2.62 4.78 6.53
C LEU A 188 -3.36 5.51 5.40
N GLU A 189 -2.87 6.69 5.03
CA GLU A 189 -3.34 7.43 3.85
C GLU A 189 -2.61 6.90 2.61
N VAL A 190 -3.39 6.40 1.66
CA VAL A 190 -2.92 5.89 0.37
C VAL A 190 -3.46 6.77 -0.73
N ALA A 191 -2.56 7.47 -1.42
CA ALA A 191 -2.89 8.28 -2.57
C ALA A 191 -2.54 7.55 -3.86
N THR A 192 -3.32 7.77 -4.90
CA THR A 192 -3.11 7.20 -6.22
C THR A 192 -3.17 8.28 -7.28
N VAL A 193 -2.28 8.19 -8.26
CA VAL A 193 -2.20 9.07 -9.41
C VAL A 193 -2.58 8.29 -10.65
N GLU A 194 -3.49 8.84 -11.44
CA GLU A 194 -3.94 8.27 -12.70
C GLU A 194 -3.80 9.30 -13.81
N GLU A 195 -3.18 8.90 -14.92
CA GLU A 195 -3.12 9.70 -16.13
C GLU A 195 -4.50 9.84 -16.79
N ALA A 196 -4.69 10.85 -17.63
CA ALA A 196 -5.92 11.06 -18.37
C ALA A 196 -6.31 9.80 -19.17
N GLY A 197 -7.59 9.41 -19.09
CA GLY A 197 -8.12 8.23 -19.81
C GLY A 197 -8.37 7.01 -18.92
N ALA A 198 -7.87 7.03 -17.67
CA ALA A 198 -8.20 6.06 -16.64
C ALA A 198 -9.09 6.67 -15.54
N VAL A 199 -9.97 5.86 -14.96
CA VAL A 199 -10.77 6.21 -13.78
C VAL A 199 -10.54 5.16 -12.71
N ARG A 200 -10.19 5.61 -11.50
CA ARG A 200 -10.02 4.71 -10.35
C ARG A 200 -11.34 4.45 -9.66
N ARG A 201 -11.64 3.17 -9.38
CA ARG A 201 -12.84 2.73 -8.66
C ARG A 201 -12.48 1.77 -7.54
N LEU A 202 -12.99 2.06 -6.34
CA LEU A 202 -12.92 1.13 -5.22
C LEU A 202 -14.10 0.16 -5.31
N ARG A 203 -13.80 -1.13 -5.49
CA ARG A 203 -14.76 -2.23 -5.52
C ARG A 203 -14.53 -3.10 -4.27
N SER A 204 -15.62 -3.55 -3.66
CA SER A 204 -15.59 -4.57 -2.60
C SER A 204 -16.29 -5.82 -3.11
N GLU A 205 -15.58 -6.93 -3.09
CA GLU A 205 -16.11 -8.24 -3.46
C GLU A 205 -15.99 -9.20 -2.28
N ARG A 206 -17.08 -9.91 -1.99
CA ARG A 206 -17.04 -11.03 -1.05
C ARG A 206 -16.58 -12.27 -1.81
N SER A 207 -15.36 -12.72 -1.54
CA SER A 207 -14.87 -13.98 -2.08
C SER A 207 -15.15 -15.11 -1.11
N ILE A 208 -15.54 -16.27 -1.65
CA ILE A 208 -15.76 -17.52 -0.90
C ILE A 208 -14.40 -18.24 -0.67
N ASP A 209 -13.29 -17.69 -1.18
CA ASP A 209 -11.94 -18.20 -1.00
C ASP A 209 -11.37 -17.90 0.41
N ASP A 210 -12.13 -18.25 1.45
CA ASP A 210 -11.79 -18.06 2.87
C ASP A 210 -10.97 -19.22 3.45
N GLU A 211 -10.84 -20.34 2.71
CA GLU A 211 -10.00 -21.49 3.05
C GLU A 211 -8.56 -21.09 3.36
N TYR A 212 -8.06 -20.02 2.70
CA TYR A 212 -6.68 -19.54 2.82
C TYR A 212 -6.54 -18.20 3.57
N THR A 213 -7.63 -17.60 4.07
CA THR A 213 -7.55 -16.40 4.92
C THR A 213 -8.39 -16.54 6.16
N PRO A 214 -7.83 -17.18 7.19
CA PRO A 214 -8.54 -17.32 8.42
C PRO A 214 -8.53 -15.97 9.16
N THR A 215 -9.68 -15.29 9.24
CA THR A 215 -9.88 -14.08 10.07
C THR A 215 -10.85 -14.34 11.22
N ILE A 216 -10.96 -13.36 12.13
CA ILE A 216 -11.99 -13.31 13.18
C ILE A 216 -13.36 -13.19 12.49
N PHE A 217 -14.23 -14.15 12.75
CA PHE A 217 -15.51 -14.28 12.07
C PHE A 217 -16.55 -13.32 12.66
N GLU A 218 -17.27 -12.60 11.80
CA GLU A 218 -18.45 -11.85 12.18
C GLU A 218 -19.68 -12.77 12.13
N VAL A 219 -20.54 -12.72 13.16
CA VAL A 219 -21.89 -13.30 13.11
C VAL A 219 -22.83 -12.19 12.68
N SER A 220 -23.10 -12.06 11.38
CA SER A 220 -24.14 -11.12 10.91
C SER A 220 -25.52 -11.71 11.24
N GLY A 221 -26.22 -11.10 12.20
CA GLY A 221 -27.61 -11.47 12.52
C GLY A 221 -28.55 -11.02 11.41
N VAL A 222 -29.15 -11.97 10.69
CA VAL A 222 -30.28 -11.69 9.79
C VAL A 222 -31.54 -11.57 10.65
N THR A 223 -32.05 -10.35 10.83
CA THR A 223 -33.41 -10.16 11.36
C THR A 223 -34.41 -10.40 10.24
N TRP A 224 -34.98 -11.60 10.20
CA TRP A 224 -36.16 -11.87 9.39
C TRP A 224 -37.35 -11.14 10.01
N ALA A 225 -37.99 -10.26 9.23
CA ALA A 225 -39.30 -9.72 9.57
C ALA A 225 -40.35 -10.83 9.38
N GLY A 226 -40.59 -11.61 10.44
CA GLY A 226 -41.70 -12.56 10.52
C GLY A 226 -41.26 -13.99 10.90
N GLY A 227 -41.61 -14.42 12.11
CA GLY A 227 -41.60 -15.83 12.53
C GLY A 227 -41.10 -16.08 13.96
N ASP A 228 -42.04 -16.38 14.86
CA ASP A 228 -41.99 -17.01 16.20
C ASP A 228 -40.85 -16.76 17.23
N PRO A 229 -41.19 -16.45 18.51
CA PRO A 229 -40.23 -16.13 19.58
C PRO A 229 -39.79 -17.35 20.40
N ALA A 230 -39.39 -18.46 19.76
CA ALA A 230 -38.87 -19.62 20.49
C ALA A 230 -37.65 -20.26 19.80
N ALA A 231 -36.53 -20.19 20.51
CA ALA A 231 -35.18 -20.70 20.20
C ALA A 231 -34.27 -19.78 19.35
N PRO A 232 -33.10 -19.33 19.88
CA PRO A 232 -32.12 -18.65 19.05
C PRO A 232 -31.35 -19.71 18.25
N HIS A 233 -31.79 -19.99 17.02
CA HIS A 233 -30.91 -20.61 16.03
C HIS A 233 -29.85 -19.59 15.63
N ARG A 234 -28.72 -19.64 16.34
CA ARG A 234 -27.49 -18.91 16.02
C ARG A 234 -26.92 -19.47 14.71
N PRO A 235 -26.84 -18.71 13.62
CA PRO A 235 -26.09 -19.15 12.45
C PRO A 235 -24.60 -19.26 12.84
N THR A 236 -23.99 -20.42 12.63
CA THR A 236 -22.59 -20.73 12.95
C THR A 236 -21.67 -20.65 11.74
N HIS A 237 -22.04 -19.90 10.69
CA HIS A 237 -21.24 -19.85 9.47
C HIS A 237 -20.21 -18.72 9.51
N PRO A 238 -18.91 -19.03 9.31
CA PRO A 238 -17.85 -18.08 8.99
C PRO A 238 -18.24 -17.04 7.94
N VAL A 239 -17.91 -15.76 8.17
CA VAL A 239 -17.92 -14.75 7.10
C VAL A 239 -16.47 -14.48 6.65
N PRO A 240 -16.12 -14.74 5.37
CA PRO A 240 -14.83 -14.39 4.80
C PRO A 240 -14.44 -12.92 5.01
N PRO A 241 -13.15 -12.59 5.11
CA PRO A 241 -12.70 -11.22 4.94
C PRO A 241 -13.03 -10.74 3.52
N GLN A 242 -13.55 -9.52 3.41
CA GLN A 242 -13.84 -8.89 2.11
C GLN A 242 -12.54 -8.67 1.34
N VAL A 243 -12.55 -8.94 0.04
CA VAL A 243 -11.46 -8.57 -0.87
C VAL A 243 -11.80 -7.20 -1.44
N LEU A 244 -10.93 -6.23 -1.19
CA LEU A 244 -11.05 -4.90 -1.76
C LEU A 244 -10.12 -4.77 -2.96
N THR A 245 -10.64 -4.20 -4.04
CA THR A 245 -9.89 -3.95 -5.26
C THR A 245 -10.07 -2.49 -5.64
N LEU A 246 -8.96 -1.76 -5.70
CA LEU A 246 -8.88 -0.45 -6.31
C LEU A 246 -8.45 -0.64 -7.77
N ALA A 247 -9.43 -0.64 -8.68
CA ALA A 247 -9.20 -0.89 -10.10
C ALA A 247 -9.05 0.43 -10.87
N ALA A 248 -8.05 0.49 -11.75
CA ALA A 248 -8.00 1.45 -12.85
C ALA A 248 -8.76 0.89 -14.03
N GLU A 249 -9.75 1.62 -14.51
CA GLU A 249 -10.55 1.23 -15.67
C GLU A 249 -10.43 2.30 -16.74
N SER A 250 -10.47 1.89 -18.01
CA SER A 250 -10.63 2.85 -19.11
C SER A 250 -11.91 3.69 -18.90
N GLN A 251 -11.97 4.91 -19.43
CA GLN A 251 -13.14 5.78 -19.28
C GLN A 251 -14.46 5.11 -19.71
N ASN A 252 -14.42 4.24 -20.72
CA ASN A 252 -15.57 3.49 -21.21
C ASN A 252 -15.90 2.25 -20.35
N GLY A 253 -15.11 1.97 -19.31
CA GLY A 253 -15.27 0.83 -18.41
C GLY A 253 -14.99 -0.53 -19.05
N SER A 254 -14.42 -0.55 -20.26
CA SER A 254 -14.29 -1.76 -21.09
C SER A 254 -13.09 -2.63 -20.73
N SER A 255 -12.11 -2.08 -20.01
CA SER A 255 -10.85 -2.75 -19.71
C SER A 255 -10.27 -2.30 -18.38
N THR A 256 -9.83 -3.25 -17.55
CA THR A 256 -8.98 -3.00 -16.39
C THR A 256 -7.56 -2.76 -16.85
N LEU A 257 -6.99 -1.60 -16.49
CA LEU A 257 -5.65 -1.18 -16.86
C LEU A 257 -4.61 -1.54 -15.78
N GLY A 258 -5.05 -1.55 -14.53
CA GLY A 258 -4.24 -1.89 -13.36
C GLY A 258 -5.11 -2.05 -12.13
N PHE A 259 -4.56 -2.62 -11.07
CA PHE A 259 -5.27 -2.82 -9.82
C PHE A 259 -4.35 -2.80 -8.60
N LEU A 260 -4.90 -2.43 -7.46
CA LEU A 260 -4.37 -2.72 -6.14
C LEU A 260 -5.41 -3.54 -5.39
N GLN A 261 -5.05 -4.73 -4.92
CA GLN A 261 -5.98 -5.64 -4.24
C GLN A 261 -5.45 -6.03 -2.86
N TRP A 262 -6.33 -6.06 -1.87
CA TRP A 262 -6.01 -6.48 -0.51
C TRP A 262 -7.21 -7.16 0.15
N LYS A 263 -6.96 -7.89 1.23
CA LYS A 263 -8.01 -8.44 2.09
C LYS A 263 -8.27 -7.46 3.23
N ALA A 264 -9.52 -7.36 3.69
CA ALA A 264 -9.96 -6.48 4.77
C ALA A 264 -9.47 -6.95 6.16
N THR A 265 -8.19 -7.31 6.27
CA THR A 265 -7.54 -7.77 7.49
C THR A 265 -6.09 -7.30 7.52
N ALA A 266 -5.62 -7.03 8.73
CA ALA A 266 -4.21 -6.89 9.07
C ALA A 266 -3.88 -7.92 10.16
N TYR A 267 -2.64 -7.94 10.66
CA TYR A 267 -2.20 -8.92 11.66
C TYR A 267 -1.30 -8.31 12.74
N GLY A 268 -1.48 -8.76 13.98
CA GLY A 268 -0.72 -8.35 15.16
C GLY A 268 0.54 -9.17 15.45
N SER A 269 1.04 -9.94 14.49
CA SER A 269 2.15 -10.88 14.69
C SER A 269 3.08 -10.96 13.48
N ARG A 270 4.40 -11.10 13.74
CA ARG A 270 5.44 -11.32 12.73
C ARG A 270 5.28 -12.65 11.97
N SER A 271 4.61 -13.62 12.59
CA SER A 271 4.29 -14.94 12.04
C SER A 271 2.79 -15.13 12.19
N PRO A 272 1.99 -14.47 11.35
CA PRO A 272 0.56 -14.31 11.56
C PRO A 272 -0.16 -15.66 11.56
N ARG A 273 -1.03 -15.85 12.56
CA ARG A 273 -2.03 -16.92 12.61
C ARG A 273 -3.43 -16.32 12.56
N ARG A 274 -4.46 -17.18 12.50
CA ARG A 274 -5.87 -16.75 12.47
C ARG A 274 -6.21 -15.82 13.63
N GLU A 275 -5.74 -16.19 14.82
CA GLU A 275 -6.00 -15.49 16.07
C GLU A 275 -5.32 -14.12 16.17
N ASP A 276 -4.36 -13.81 15.28
CA ASP A 276 -3.65 -12.53 15.28
C ASP A 276 -4.33 -11.46 14.41
N GLY A 277 -5.52 -11.74 13.87
CA GLY A 277 -6.22 -10.84 12.95
C GLY A 277 -6.57 -9.48 13.58
N ILE A 278 -6.30 -8.41 12.84
CA ILE A 278 -6.67 -7.04 13.13
C ILE A 278 -7.68 -6.59 12.07
N TRP A 279 -8.80 -5.99 12.52
CA TRP A 279 -9.77 -5.44 11.58
C TRP A 279 -9.15 -4.34 10.73
N CYS A 280 -9.36 -4.41 9.41
CA CYS A 280 -8.95 -3.38 8.46
C CYS A 280 -10.17 -2.81 7.74
N ARG A 281 -10.32 -1.49 7.71
CA ARG A 281 -11.42 -0.80 6.99
C ARG A 281 -10.85 0.25 6.05
N ALA A 282 -11.16 0.11 4.77
CA ALA A 282 -10.91 1.16 3.79
C ALA A 282 -12.11 2.12 3.74
N GLN A 283 -11.83 3.43 3.80
CA GLN A 283 -12.81 4.46 3.52
C GLN A 283 -13.01 4.61 2.00
N GLY A 284 -14.12 5.24 1.60
CA GLY A 284 -14.41 5.48 0.18
C GLY A 284 -13.36 6.36 -0.47
N LEU A 285 -13.00 6.05 -1.72
CA LEU A 285 -12.05 6.83 -2.51
C LEU A 285 -12.55 8.28 -2.67
N GLN A 286 -11.72 9.26 -2.33
CA GLN A 286 -12.01 10.69 -2.46
C GLN A 286 -11.02 11.33 -3.44
N ALA A 287 -11.46 12.38 -4.14
CA ALA A 287 -10.53 13.25 -4.84
C ALA A 287 -9.62 13.95 -3.81
N ALA A 288 -8.32 13.98 -4.07
CA ALA A 288 -7.37 14.65 -3.18
C ALA A 288 -7.38 16.16 -3.46
N ASN A 289 -7.73 16.96 -2.45
CA ASN A 289 -7.71 18.42 -2.53
C ASN A 289 -6.34 19.02 -2.13
N TRP A 290 -5.28 18.23 -2.23
CA TRP A 290 -3.93 18.57 -1.80
C TRP A 290 -2.91 18.13 -2.85
N THR A 291 -1.73 18.73 -2.84
CA THR A 291 -0.65 18.44 -3.79
C THR A 291 0.34 17.42 -3.22
N LEU A 292 0.86 16.55 -4.07
CA LEU A 292 1.92 15.61 -3.68
C LEU A 292 3.23 16.36 -3.40
N PRO A 293 4.13 15.80 -2.56
CA PRO A 293 5.45 16.37 -2.34
C PRO A 293 6.23 16.55 -3.66
N VAL A 294 6.80 17.75 -3.84
CA VAL A 294 7.57 18.13 -5.05
C VAL A 294 8.76 17.21 -5.28
N SER A 295 9.43 16.80 -4.20
CA SER A 295 10.55 15.84 -4.25
C SER A 295 10.03 14.40 -4.15
N SER A 296 9.47 13.90 -5.25
CA SER A 296 8.99 12.51 -5.34
C SER A 296 9.26 11.91 -6.71
N ILE A 297 9.32 10.57 -6.78
CA ILE A 297 9.40 9.86 -8.07
C ILE A 297 8.17 10.07 -8.94
N VAL A 298 7.04 10.45 -8.34
CA VAL A 298 5.80 10.78 -9.05
C VAL A 298 5.96 12.08 -9.82
N GLN A 299 6.45 13.15 -9.17
CA GLN A 299 6.81 14.39 -9.86
C GLN A 299 7.86 14.15 -10.94
N ALA A 300 8.82 13.25 -10.67
CA ALA A 300 9.89 12.96 -11.61
C ALA A 300 9.43 12.31 -12.92
N TYR A 301 8.37 11.50 -12.87
CA TYR A 301 7.83 10.81 -14.04
C TYR A 301 6.72 11.63 -14.73
N PHE A 302 5.72 12.08 -13.97
CA PHE A 302 4.55 12.75 -14.52
C PHE A 302 4.80 14.25 -14.79
N GLY A 303 5.70 14.91 -14.06
CA GLY A 303 6.04 16.31 -14.28
C GLY A 303 4.80 17.24 -14.24
N GLU A 304 4.70 18.12 -15.25
CA GLU A 304 3.58 19.09 -15.39
C GLU A 304 2.23 18.43 -15.65
N SER A 305 2.20 17.14 -16.05
CA SER A 305 0.94 16.41 -16.21
C SER A 305 0.19 16.23 -14.89
N LEU A 306 0.89 16.30 -13.74
CA LEU A 306 0.26 16.20 -12.41
C LEU A 306 -0.75 17.31 -12.14
N ASP A 307 -0.47 18.52 -12.61
CA ASP A 307 -1.31 19.70 -12.37
C ASP A 307 -2.36 19.92 -13.47
N SER A 308 -2.29 19.17 -14.58
CA SER A 308 -3.07 19.45 -15.79
C SER A 308 -3.95 18.29 -16.24
N THR A 309 -3.42 17.05 -16.29
CA THR A 309 -4.11 15.91 -16.90
C THR A 309 -4.26 14.72 -15.97
N CYS A 310 -3.44 14.61 -14.92
CA CYS A 310 -3.57 13.54 -13.94
C CYS A 310 -4.70 13.82 -12.95
N THR A 311 -5.24 12.74 -12.40
CA THR A 311 -6.16 12.79 -11.26
C THR A 311 -5.49 12.17 -10.05
N VAL A 312 -5.56 12.87 -8.92
CA VAL A 312 -5.08 12.37 -7.63
C VAL A 312 -6.29 12.02 -6.77
N SER A 313 -6.35 10.76 -6.33
CA SER A 313 -7.38 10.28 -5.41
C SER A 313 -6.72 9.68 -4.17
N ALA A 314 -7.36 9.76 -3.02
CA ALA A 314 -6.86 9.21 -1.77
C ALA A 314 -7.91 8.34 -1.08
N LEU A 315 -7.44 7.32 -0.36
CA LEU A 315 -8.25 6.51 0.53
C LEU A 315 -7.49 6.26 1.84
N ASN A 316 -8.24 6.18 2.92
CA ASN A 316 -7.72 5.91 4.24
C ASN A 316 -7.99 4.45 4.61
N VAL A 317 -6.95 3.73 5.03
CA VAL A 317 -7.05 2.36 5.54
C VAL A 317 -6.82 2.39 7.05
N SER A 318 -7.87 2.15 7.83
CA SER A 318 -7.79 2.11 9.29
C SER A 318 -7.58 0.70 9.82
N PHE A 319 -6.80 0.58 10.89
CA PHE A 319 -6.44 -0.67 11.54
C PHE A 319 -6.90 -0.68 13.00
N GLY A 320 -7.68 -1.71 13.36
CA GLY A 320 -8.24 -1.91 14.70
C GLY A 320 -9.76 -1.91 14.72
N GLY A 321 -10.35 -2.82 15.50
CA GLY A 321 -11.78 -2.81 15.84
C GLY A 321 -12.11 -1.90 17.03
N GLU A 322 -13.37 -1.90 17.48
CA GLU A 322 -13.84 -1.04 18.60
C GLU A 322 -12.99 -1.15 19.87
N GLU A 323 -12.36 -2.29 20.11
CA GLU A 323 -11.55 -2.48 21.31
C GLU A 323 -10.12 -1.91 21.20
N GLY A 324 -9.57 -1.69 20.00
CA GLY A 324 -8.23 -1.07 19.80
C GLY A 324 -7.03 -1.81 20.43
N GLN A 325 -7.24 -2.96 21.08
CA GLN A 325 -6.27 -3.58 21.99
C GLN A 325 -5.11 -4.30 21.30
N VAL A 326 -5.29 -4.84 20.09
CA VAL A 326 -4.30 -5.76 19.50
C VAL A 326 -2.93 -5.09 19.29
N TYR A 327 -2.88 -3.89 18.69
CA TYR A 327 -1.60 -3.20 18.53
C TYR A 327 -1.03 -2.73 19.87
N GLN A 328 -1.89 -2.32 20.80
CA GLN A 328 -1.46 -1.86 22.11
C GLN A 328 -0.69 -2.95 22.86
N GLU A 329 -1.14 -4.21 22.79
CA GLU A 329 -0.47 -5.34 23.43
C GLU A 329 0.73 -5.86 22.63
N LYS A 330 0.55 -6.05 21.32
CA LYS A 330 1.54 -6.76 20.49
C LYS A 330 2.66 -5.85 19.99
N ARG A 331 2.42 -4.53 19.93
CA ARG A 331 3.30 -3.53 19.31
C ARG A 331 3.73 -3.96 17.90
N TYR A 332 2.83 -4.59 17.16
CA TYR A 332 3.07 -5.05 15.81
C TYR A 332 1.77 -4.97 15.01
N LEU A 333 1.87 -4.48 13.78
CA LEU A 333 0.80 -4.41 12.79
C LEU A 333 1.44 -4.71 11.43
N SER A 334 0.90 -5.67 10.70
CA SER A 334 1.22 -5.90 9.30
C SER A 334 -0.05 -5.95 8.46
N TRP A 335 -0.08 -5.21 7.35
CA TRP A 335 -1.14 -5.19 6.36
C TRP A 335 -0.58 -5.50 4.98
#